data_AF-A0A932CAQ6-F1
#
_entry.id   AF-A0A932CAQ6-F1
#
_cell.length_a   1.000
_cell.length_b   1.000
_cell.length_c   1.000
_cell.angle_alpha   90.00
_cell.angle_beta   90.00
_cell.angle_gamma   90.00
#
_symmetry.space_group_name_H-M   'P 1'
#
loop_
_entity.id
_entity.type
_entity.pdbx_description
1 polymer ?
#
loop_
_entity_poly.entity_id
_entity_poly.type
_entity_poly.pdbx_seq_one_letter_code
_entity_poly.pdbx_strand_id
1 'polypeptide(L)'
;METLSEIRRPMRTFRHCLLLAALMTGAAASPAAAQSAFPHLRIIAPAAPGGGWDQTARVMQQALQQTGLARTASVENIPGAAGTIGLARFVSAERGNGDTVMASGLIMLGAIVAHRSALTLHDVTPIARLTGEYEIIVVPAASKFRSLDDLLRAFRDNPESVSWGGGSAGGTDQILAGLVADAIGVDPRRVNYIAFSGGGESMSAILGGQVSVGVNGLAEFAPQIQAGAVRVLGISSAERLPGIDAPTLREQGVDVELENWRSVVAPPGIRAADRQRIGSMIRAMAQSPAWREALTRYRWNDRYLDGPEFERFVESEEARVLAIMRKLRTDRSESVTLTSAGPYPLLVLSGLALSAAAAGFSVWRSPRTLSRQPADPRRKAVALIAAGVLLDLLLVERGGFVLASTMLFWFTARAFDARHPVRDAVFALGTSAGAYLLFARVLELPLPAGVLSGWI
;
A
#
# COMPACT_ATOMS: atom_id res chain seq x y z
N MET A 1 -13.44 -25.09 -109.74
CA MET A 1 -14.82 -25.37 -109.31
C MET A 1 -14.74 -26.22 -108.07
N GLU A 2 -15.33 -25.71 -106.99
CA GLU A 2 -15.96 -26.45 -105.88
C GLU A 2 -15.17 -27.42 -104.98
N THR A 3 -15.17 -27.04 -103.70
CA THR A 3 -15.72 -27.76 -102.53
C THR A 3 -14.80 -28.06 -101.35
N LEU A 4 -15.41 -27.78 -100.19
CA LEU A 4 -14.97 -27.81 -98.80
C LEU A 4 -14.72 -29.25 -98.30
N SER A 5 -13.89 -29.42 -97.26
CA SER A 5 -14.34 -30.00 -95.98
C SER A 5 -13.23 -30.09 -94.92
N GLU A 6 -13.49 -29.43 -93.79
CA GLU A 6 -13.32 -29.88 -92.39
C GLU A 6 -12.00 -30.51 -91.90
N ILE A 7 -11.33 -29.78 -90.99
CA ILE A 7 -10.46 -30.37 -89.95
C ILE A 7 -11.05 -29.98 -88.59
N ARG A 8 -11.68 -30.93 -87.89
CA ARG A 8 -11.96 -30.85 -86.44
C ARG A 8 -10.77 -31.44 -85.68
N ARG A 9 -10.11 -30.63 -84.83
CA ARG A 9 -9.20 -31.11 -83.78
C ARG A 9 -9.91 -31.02 -82.41
N PRO A 10 -9.81 -32.04 -81.53
CA PRO A 10 -10.36 -31.95 -80.19
C PRO A 10 -9.46 -31.12 -79.27
N MET A 11 -9.97 -29.99 -78.79
CA MET A 11 -9.40 -29.20 -77.68
C MET A 11 -9.66 -29.92 -76.34
N ARG A 12 -8.67 -30.66 -75.82
CA ARG A 12 -8.71 -31.20 -74.44
C ARG A 12 -7.32 -31.21 -73.78
N THR A 13 -6.62 -30.07 -73.74
CA THR A 13 -5.35 -29.98 -72.97
C THR A 13 -5.05 -28.62 -72.35
N PHE A 14 -6.02 -27.70 -72.28
CA PHE A 14 -5.78 -26.34 -71.75
C PHE A 14 -6.41 -26.05 -70.37
N ARG A 15 -6.76 -27.09 -69.59
CA ARG A 15 -7.33 -26.93 -68.23
C ARG A 15 -6.42 -27.38 -67.09
N HIS A 16 -5.27 -27.99 -67.37
CA HIS A 16 -4.40 -28.58 -66.33
C HIS A 16 -3.17 -27.73 -65.96
N CYS A 17 -2.89 -26.62 -66.66
CA CYS A 17 -1.76 -25.74 -66.32
C CYS A 17 -2.13 -24.55 -65.41
N LEU A 18 -3.41 -24.26 -65.18
CA LEU A 18 -3.86 -23.14 -64.32
C LEU A 18 -4.13 -23.54 -62.87
N LEU A 19 -4.14 -24.83 -62.55
CA LEU A 19 -4.36 -25.35 -61.18
C LEU A 19 -3.05 -25.54 -60.38
N LEU A 20 -1.88 -25.49 -61.02
CA LEU A 20 -0.57 -25.64 -60.36
C LEU A 20 0.08 -24.30 -59.94
N ALA A 21 -0.42 -23.16 -60.43
CA ALA A 21 0.08 -21.84 -60.05
C ALA A 21 -0.64 -21.24 -58.82
N ALA A 22 -1.75 -21.84 -58.37
CA ALA A 22 -2.53 -21.39 -57.21
C ALA A 22 -2.18 -22.11 -55.90
N LEU A 23 -1.28 -23.10 -55.92
CA LEU A 23 -0.87 -23.86 -54.73
C LEU A 23 0.46 -23.39 -54.08
N MET A 24 1.12 -22.37 -54.63
CA MET A 24 2.42 -21.88 -54.13
C MET A 24 2.34 -20.56 -53.34
N THR A 25 1.15 -20.00 -53.12
CA THR A 25 0.94 -18.76 -52.34
C THR A 25 0.34 -18.99 -50.95
N GLY A 26 0.20 -20.23 -50.51
CA GLY A 26 -0.28 -20.57 -49.17
C GLY A 26 0.87 -20.87 -48.20
N ALA A 27 0.92 -20.13 -47.10
CA ALA A 27 1.74 -20.35 -45.90
C ALA A 27 3.18 -19.80 -45.90
N ALA A 28 3.34 -18.51 -46.19
CA ALA A 28 4.25 -17.70 -45.38
C ALA A 28 3.57 -17.39 -44.04
N ALA A 29 3.37 -18.41 -43.20
CA ALA A 29 3.16 -18.17 -41.79
C ALA A 29 4.49 -17.64 -41.27
N SER A 30 4.61 -16.30 -41.16
CA SER A 30 5.69 -15.71 -40.37
C SER A 30 5.73 -16.47 -39.04
N PRO A 31 6.87 -17.08 -38.66
CA PRO A 31 6.96 -17.68 -37.34
C PRO A 31 6.56 -16.56 -36.38
N ALA A 32 5.52 -16.79 -35.58
CA ALA A 32 5.20 -15.90 -34.48
C ALA A 32 6.52 -15.70 -33.76
N ALA A 33 7.09 -14.50 -33.84
CA ALA A 33 8.38 -14.22 -33.26
C ALA A 33 8.26 -14.64 -31.81
N ALA A 34 8.92 -15.74 -31.44
CA ALA A 34 8.89 -16.23 -30.08
C ALA A 34 9.40 -15.06 -29.24
N GLN A 35 8.49 -14.42 -28.51
CA GLN A 35 8.81 -13.23 -27.73
C GLN A 35 9.98 -13.63 -26.84
N SER A 36 11.15 -13.04 -27.07
CA SER A 36 12.33 -13.45 -26.34
C SER A 36 12.09 -13.20 -24.85
N ALA A 37 12.40 -14.22 -24.04
CA ALA A 37 12.21 -14.17 -22.60
C ALA A 37 12.85 -12.90 -22.03
N PHE A 38 12.14 -12.23 -21.13
CA PHE A 38 12.61 -11.03 -20.45
C PHE A 38 13.90 -11.37 -19.68
N PRO A 39 15.04 -10.67 -19.91
CA PRO A 39 16.33 -11.11 -19.35
C PRO A 39 16.35 -11.11 -17.82
N HIS A 40 15.93 -10.00 -17.23
CA HIS A 40 15.76 -9.84 -15.79
C HIS A 40 14.59 -8.89 -15.53
N LEU A 41 13.66 -9.28 -14.66
CA LEU A 41 12.60 -8.40 -14.17
C LEU A 41 12.76 -8.19 -12.67
N ARG A 42 12.87 -6.94 -12.23
CA ARG A 42 12.74 -6.62 -10.80
C ARG A 42 11.30 -6.26 -10.46
N ILE A 43 10.78 -6.85 -9.39
CA ILE A 43 9.41 -6.66 -8.91
C ILE A 43 9.49 -6.02 -7.52
N ILE A 44 9.08 -4.76 -7.41
CA ILE A 44 8.99 -4.08 -6.13
C ILE A 44 7.67 -4.45 -5.46
N ALA A 45 7.77 -4.92 -4.21
CA ALA A 45 6.64 -5.16 -3.33
C ALA A 45 6.61 -4.06 -2.27
N PRO A 46 5.62 -3.14 -2.28
CA PRO A 46 5.55 -2.06 -1.29
C PRO A 46 4.98 -2.52 0.07
N ALA A 47 5.42 -3.69 0.54
CA ALA A 47 5.02 -4.35 1.79
C ALA A 47 6.22 -5.07 2.42
N ALA A 48 6.10 -5.38 3.71
CA ALA A 48 7.04 -6.27 4.41
C ALA A 48 6.90 -7.71 3.87
N PRO A 49 7.95 -8.56 4.02
CA PRO A 49 7.87 -9.98 3.67
C PRO A 49 6.66 -10.68 4.32
N GLY A 50 5.95 -11.50 3.56
CA GLY A 50 4.74 -12.19 3.99
C GLY A 50 3.45 -11.36 3.88
N GLY A 51 3.55 -10.03 3.73
CA GLY A 51 2.39 -9.18 3.44
C GLY A 51 1.82 -9.43 2.04
N GLY A 52 0.57 -9.03 1.82
CA GLY A 52 -0.12 -9.32 0.57
C GLY A 52 0.67 -8.98 -0.70
N TRP A 53 1.21 -7.76 -0.83
CA TRP A 53 1.94 -7.37 -2.06
C TRP A 53 3.25 -8.16 -2.25
N ASP A 54 3.89 -8.59 -1.16
CA ASP A 54 5.02 -9.51 -1.22
C ASP A 54 4.60 -10.88 -1.78
N GLN A 55 3.49 -11.42 -1.28
CA GLN A 55 2.93 -12.67 -1.80
C GLN A 55 2.62 -12.55 -3.30
N THR A 56 1.93 -11.48 -3.73
CA THR A 56 1.63 -11.24 -5.14
C THR A 56 2.89 -11.15 -5.98
N ALA A 57 3.89 -10.38 -5.54
CA ALA A 57 5.15 -10.22 -6.26
C ALA A 57 5.91 -11.55 -6.40
N ARG A 58 5.96 -12.38 -5.35
CA ARG A 58 6.61 -13.69 -5.37
C ARG A 58 5.86 -14.71 -6.21
N VAL A 59 4.53 -14.70 -6.20
CA VAL A 59 3.72 -15.57 -7.06
C VAL A 59 3.89 -15.19 -8.52
N MET A 60 3.92 -13.88 -8.84
CA MET A 60 4.27 -13.41 -10.19
C MET A 60 5.67 -13.86 -10.60
N GLN A 61 6.67 -13.66 -9.72
CA GLN A 61 8.05 -14.09 -9.95
C GLN A 61 8.11 -15.58 -10.32
N GLN A 62 7.46 -16.44 -9.53
CA GLN A 62 7.40 -17.88 -9.77
C GLN A 62 6.72 -18.21 -11.10
N ALA A 63 5.55 -17.63 -11.38
CA ALA A 63 4.82 -17.88 -12.63
C ALA A 63 5.61 -17.44 -13.86
N LEU A 64 6.26 -16.27 -13.82
CA LEU A 64 7.10 -15.75 -14.91
C LEU A 64 8.31 -16.64 -15.18
N GLN A 65 8.94 -17.18 -14.13
CA GLN A 65 10.10 -18.07 -14.26
C GLN A 65 9.68 -19.46 -14.76
N GLN A 66 8.60 -20.03 -14.23
CA GLN A 66 8.09 -21.34 -14.64
C GLN A 66 7.64 -21.38 -16.10
N THR A 67 7.05 -20.27 -16.58
CA THR A 67 6.61 -20.15 -17.97
C THR A 67 7.74 -19.77 -18.93
N GLY A 68 8.93 -19.47 -18.42
CA GLY A 68 10.06 -18.97 -19.22
C GLY A 68 9.84 -17.58 -19.80
N LEU A 69 8.79 -16.86 -19.37
CA LEU A 69 8.50 -15.49 -19.81
C LEU A 69 9.57 -14.50 -19.31
N ALA A 70 10.18 -14.77 -18.16
CA ALA A 70 11.38 -14.11 -17.68
C ALA A 70 12.46 -15.14 -17.37
N ARG A 71 13.70 -14.93 -17.85
CA ARG A 71 14.83 -15.80 -17.52
C ARG A 71 15.15 -15.74 -16.04
N THR A 72 15.11 -14.54 -15.47
CA THR A 72 15.26 -14.30 -14.04
C THR A 72 14.29 -13.22 -13.59
N ALA A 73 13.80 -13.33 -12.36
CA ALA A 73 13.03 -12.27 -11.71
C ALA A 73 13.46 -12.16 -10.24
N SER A 74 13.46 -10.95 -9.69
CA SER A 74 13.80 -10.66 -8.30
C SER A 74 12.68 -9.87 -7.62
N VAL A 75 12.50 -10.05 -6.31
CA VAL A 75 11.53 -9.29 -5.50
C VAL A 75 12.29 -8.41 -4.51
N GLU A 76 11.95 -7.13 -4.47
CA GLU A 76 12.48 -6.16 -3.50
C GLU A 76 11.34 -5.61 -2.64
N ASN A 77 11.43 -5.75 -1.31
CA ASN A 77 10.44 -5.23 -0.38
C ASN A 77 10.76 -3.79 0.02
N ILE A 78 9.78 -2.89 -0.10
CA ILE A 78 9.88 -1.48 0.33
C ILE A 78 8.64 -1.15 1.18
N PRO A 79 8.63 -1.53 2.47
CA PRO A 79 7.46 -1.38 3.32
C PRO A 79 7.18 0.07 3.75
N GLY A 80 5.97 0.30 4.23
CA GLY A 80 5.60 1.47 5.02
C GLY A 80 4.50 2.35 4.41
N ALA A 81 3.73 2.99 5.29
CA ALA A 81 2.60 3.88 4.98
C ALA A 81 1.65 3.31 3.90
N ALA A 82 1.25 2.04 4.08
CA ALA A 82 0.38 1.31 3.16
C ALA A 82 0.83 1.41 1.69
N GLY A 83 2.15 1.38 1.48
CA GLY A 83 2.81 1.32 0.19
C GLY A 83 3.17 2.68 -0.43
N THR A 84 2.77 3.80 0.18
CA THR A 84 3.08 5.14 -0.37
C THR A 84 4.57 5.49 -0.30
N ILE A 85 5.32 4.95 0.67
CA ILE A 85 6.80 5.06 0.69
C ILE A 85 7.41 4.32 -0.50
N GLY A 86 6.92 3.10 -0.77
CA GLY A 86 7.31 2.31 -1.94
C GLY A 86 7.01 3.04 -3.25
N LEU A 87 5.81 3.62 -3.38
CA LEU A 87 5.41 4.43 -4.53
C LEU A 87 6.36 5.63 -4.74
N ALA A 88 6.66 6.38 -3.68
CA ALA A 88 7.55 7.53 -3.78
C ALA A 88 8.97 7.16 -4.23
N ARG A 89 9.52 6.07 -3.67
CA ARG A 89 10.82 5.54 -4.09
C ARG A 89 10.77 5.03 -5.54
N PHE A 90 9.70 4.35 -5.94
CA PHE A 90 9.52 3.83 -7.29
C PHE A 90 9.48 4.94 -8.34
N VAL A 91 8.66 5.97 -8.12
CA VAL A 91 8.53 7.12 -9.04
C VAL A 91 9.84 7.90 -9.17
N SER A 92 10.57 8.07 -8.06
CA SER A 92 11.80 8.86 -8.04
C SER A 92 13.03 8.11 -8.56
N ALA A 93 13.21 6.85 -8.19
CA ALA A 93 14.41 6.07 -8.49
C ALA A 93 14.34 5.29 -9.82
N GLU A 94 13.14 4.94 -10.29
CA GLU A 94 12.96 4.02 -11.42
C GLU A 94 12.46 4.69 -12.71
N ARG A 95 12.42 6.02 -12.76
CA ARG A 95 11.92 6.75 -13.94
C ARG A 95 12.61 6.27 -15.23
N GLY A 96 11.79 5.87 -16.21
CA GLY A 96 12.26 5.36 -17.51
C GLY A 96 12.79 3.92 -17.49
N ASN A 97 12.85 3.27 -16.33
CA ASN A 97 13.35 1.90 -16.20
C ASN A 97 12.33 0.88 -16.73
N GLY A 98 12.62 0.31 -17.92
CA GLY A 98 11.78 -0.69 -18.56
C GLY A 98 11.93 -2.11 -18.01
N ASP A 99 12.79 -2.36 -17.01
CA ASP A 99 13.07 -3.69 -16.45
C ASP A 99 12.63 -3.83 -14.99
N THR A 100 11.85 -2.88 -14.48
CA THR A 100 11.29 -2.89 -13.13
C THR A 100 9.77 -2.70 -13.20
N VAL A 101 9.04 -3.41 -12.34
CA VAL A 101 7.61 -3.20 -12.08
C VAL A 101 7.36 -3.16 -10.58
N MET A 102 6.21 -2.65 -10.16
CA MET A 102 5.79 -2.62 -8.76
C MET A 102 4.40 -3.22 -8.62
N ALA A 103 4.20 -4.04 -7.58
CA ALA A 103 2.88 -4.47 -7.15
C ALA A 103 2.12 -3.28 -6.54
N SER A 104 0.87 -3.10 -6.91
CA SER A 104 -0.01 -2.04 -6.41
C SER A 104 -1.42 -2.60 -6.15
N GLY A 105 -2.38 -1.76 -5.77
CA GLY A 105 -3.72 -2.23 -5.43
C GLY A 105 -4.58 -1.21 -4.71
N LEU A 106 -5.76 -1.67 -4.29
CA LEU A 106 -6.76 -0.88 -3.58
C LEU A 106 -6.22 -0.25 -2.29
N ILE A 107 -5.42 -0.99 -1.52
CA ILE A 107 -4.80 -0.49 -0.27
C ILE A 107 -3.97 0.77 -0.52
N MET A 108 -3.23 0.82 -1.65
CA MET A 108 -2.41 1.98 -1.98
C MET A 108 -3.28 3.20 -2.33
N LEU A 109 -4.39 3.01 -3.05
CA LEU A 109 -5.36 4.09 -3.29
C LEU A 109 -5.96 4.61 -1.98
N GLY A 110 -6.37 3.71 -1.08
CA GLY A 110 -6.86 4.05 0.25
C GLY A 110 -5.84 4.91 1.01
N ALA A 111 -4.58 4.51 0.99
CA ALA A 111 -3.48 5.22 1.63
C ALA A 111 -3.16 6.58 0.97
N ILE A 112 -3.20 6.68 -0.36
CA ILE A 112 -3.02 7.96 -1.08
C ILE A 112 -4.07 8.97 -0.62
N VAL A 113 -5.33 8.55 -0.57
CA VAL A 113 -6.45 9.39 -0.11
C VAL A 113 -6.34 9.69 1.39
N ALA A 114 -6.03 8.67 2.20
CA ALA A 114 -5.84 8.82 3.64
C ALA A 114 -4.75 9.85 3.93
N HIS A 115 -3.56 9.67 3.39
CA HIS A 115 -2.42 10.50 3.75
C HIS A 115 -2.31 11.79 2.94
N ARG A 116 -3.27 12.08 2.04
CA ARG A 116 -3.19 13.20 1.08
C ARG A 116 -1.83 13.20 0.36
N SER A 117 -1.44 12.01 -0.09
CA SER A 117 -0.14 11.79 -0.73
C SER A 117 0.01 12.73 -1.94
N ALA A 118 1.20 13.31 -2.10
CA ALA A 118 1.52 14.12 -3.27
C ALA A 118 1.64 13.28 -4.56
N LEU A 119 1.90 11.97 -4.41
CA LEU A 119 1.96 11.01 -5.50
C LEU A 119 0.72 10.12 -5.50
N THR A 120 0.27 9.80 -6.70
CA THR A 120 -0.94 9.02 -7.00
C THR A 120 -0.62 7.87 -7.97
N LEU A 121 -1.62 7.05 -8.30
CA LEU A 121 -1.47 6.05 -9.35
C LEU A 121 -1.39 6.65 -10.77
N HIS A 122 -1.63 7.95 -10.93
CA HIS A 122 -1.41 8.67 -12.20
C HIS A 122 0.07 9.00 -12.43
N ASP A 123 0.91 8.92 -11.39
CA ASP A 123 2.35 9.18 -11.45
C ASP A 123 3.18 7.94 -11.85
N VAL A 124 2.51 6.84 -12.19
CA VAL A 124 3.10 5.59 -12.68
C VAL A 124 2.41 5.18 -13.98
N THR A 125 2.97 4.18 -14.67
CA THR A 125 2.38 3.63 -15.89
C THR A 125 1.52 2.40 -15.56
N PRO A 126 0.18 2.43 -15.70
CA PRO A 126 -0.67 1.27 -15.45
C PRO A 126 -0.39 0.16 -16.46
N ILE A 127 -0.22 -1.08 -15.96
CA ILE A 127 0.00 -2.27 -16.79
C ILE A 127 -1.23 -3.17 -16.75
N ALA A 128 -1.58 -3.72 -15.59
CA ALA A 128 -2.76 -4.59 -15.45
C ALA A 128 -3.23 -4.73 -14.00
N ARG A 129 -4.54 -4.87 -13.80
CA ARG A 129 -5.11 -5.56 -12.63
C ARG A 129 -4.88 -7.06 -12.80
N LEU A 130 -4.56 -7.74 -11.71
CA LEU A 130 -4.20 -9.15 -11.71
C LEU A 130 -5.22 -10.00 -10.95
N THR A 131 -5.56 -9.57 -9.74
CA THR A 131 -6.37 -10.38 -8.82
C THR A 131 -7.38 -9.52 -8.07
N GLY A 132 -8.40 -10.18 -7.56
CA GLY A 132 -9.29 -9.68 -6.53
C GLY A 132 -9.34 -10.66 -5.36
N GLU A 133 -9.60 -10.16 -4.16
CA GLU A 133 -9.79 -10.96 -2.97
C GLU A 133 -10.87 -10.31 -2.12
N TYR A 134 -11.87 -11.09 -1.70
CA TYR A 134 -12.89 -10.59 -0.79
C TYR A 134 -12.44 -10.72 0.66
N GLU A 135 -12.89 -9.79 1.47
CA GLU A 135 -12.62 -9.73 2.89
C GLU A 135 -13.65 -10.56 3.66
N ILE A 136 -13.22 -11.21 4.73
CA ILE A 136 -14.07 -12.05 5.58
C ILE A 136 -14.10 -11.51 7.00
N ILE A 137 -15.30 -11.49 7.59
CA ILE A 137 -15.52 -11.14 8.99
C ILE A 137 -15.57 -12.44 9.78
N VAL A 138 -14.66 -12.60 10.73
CA VAL A 138 -14.55 -13.80 11.56
C VAL A 138 -14.55 -13.45 13.04
N VAL A 139 -14.84 -14.44 13.86
CA VAL A 139 -14.67 -14.40 15.31
C VAL A 139 -14.05 -15.71 15.79
N PRO A 140 -13.39 -15.76 16.95
CA PRO A 140 -12.95 -17.04 17.54
C PRO A 140 -14.13 -18.01 17.68
N ALA A 141 -13.88 -19.31 17.55
CA ALA A 141 -14.95 -20.31 17.70
C ALA A 141 -15.69 -20.20 19.04
N ALA A 142 -14.96 -19.81 20.11
CA ALA A 142 -15.48 -19.58 21.46
C ALA A 142 -16.16 -18.21 21.66
N SER A 143 -16.24 -17.36 20.63
CA SER A 143 -16.82 -16.02 20.74
C SER A 143 -18.29 -16.04 21.13
N LYS A 144 -18.70 -15.00 21.88
CA LYS A 144 -20.11 -14.71 22.18
C LYS A 144 -20.93 -14.39 20.92
N PHE A 145 -20.29 -13.89 19.87
CA PHE A 145 -20.94 -13.62 18.59
C PHE A 145 -21.10 -14.94 17.81
N ARG A 146 -22.35 -15.38 17.62
CA ARG A 146 -22.66 -16.61 16.90
C ARG A 146 -23.10 -16.34 15.46
N SER A 147 -23.56 -15.12 15.19
CA SER A 147 -24.00 -14.65 13.87
C SER A 147 -23.51 -13.23 13.60
N LEU A 148 -23.62 -12.78 12.34
CA LEU A 148 -23.42 -11.38 12.01
C LEU A 148 -24.42 -10.50 12.76
N ASP A 149 -25.68 -10.91 12.91
CA ASP A 149 -26.70 -10.15 13.64
C ASP A 149 -26.32 -9.88 15.11
N ASP A 150 -25.74 -10.87 15.81
CA ASP A 150 -25.23 -10.67 17.18
C ASP A 150 -24.16 -9.58 17.22
N LEU A 151 -23.26 -9.59 16.24
CA LEU A 151 -22.22 -8.58 16.09
C LEU A 151 -22.84 -7.21 15.77
N LEU A 152 -23.73 -7.10 14.80
CA LEU A 152 -24.34 -5.84 14.39
C LEU A 152 -25.18 -5.21 15.51
N ARG A 153 -25.87 -6.01 16.33
CA ARG A 153 -26.57 -5.53 17.53
C ARG A 153 -25.59 -4.89 18.53
N ALA A 154 -24.55 -5.63 18.93
CA ALA A 154 -23.55 -5.09 19.84
C ALA A 154 -22.84 -3.85 19.26
N PHE A 155 -22.64 -3.83 17.94
CA PHE A 155 -21.96 -2.74 17.26
C PHE A 155 -22.83 -1.49 17.15
N ARG A 156 -24.16 -1.60 16.99
CA ARG A 156 -25.09 -0.46 17.09
C ARG A 156 -25.20 0.07 18.51
N ASP A 157 -25.26 -0.82 19.50
CA ASP A 157 -25.47 -0.44 20.89
C ASP A 157 -24.26 0.31 21.47
N ASN A 158 -23.05 -0.21 21.23
CA ASN A 158 -21.81 0.40 21.70
C ASN A 158 -20.66 0.08 20.72
N PRO A 159 -20.47 0.90 19.67
CA PRO A 159 -19.43 0.71 18.67
C PRO A 159 -18.02 0.50 19.25
N GLU A 160 -17.66 1.24 20.29
CA GLU A 160 -16.34 1.20 20.91
C GLU A 160 -16.08 -0.11 21.67
N SER A 161 -17.15 -0.80 22.09
CA SER A 161 -17.07 -2.10 22.77
C SER A 161 -16.69 -3.27 21.85
N VAL A 162 -16.81 -3.08 20.53
CA VAL A 162 -16.44 -4.07 19.53
C VAL A 162 -15.07 -3.70 18.98
N SER A 163 -14.03 -4.40 19.44
CA SER A 163 -12.69 -4.26 18.87
C SER A 163 -12.55 -5.06 17.57
N TRP A 164 -12.30 -4.35 16.47
CA TRP A 164 -12.08 -4.92 15.13
C TRP A 164 -10.58 -5.03 14.87
N GLY A 165 -10.07 -6.24 14.68
CA GLY A 165 -8.66 -6.48 14.33
C GLY A 165 -8.49 -6.84 12.87
N GLY A 166 -7.52 -6.23 12.20
CA GLY A 166 -7.20 -6.52 10.80
C GLY A 166 -5.83 -5.99 10.39
N GLY A 167 -5.57 -5.94 9.10
CA GLY A 167 -4.35 -5.41 8.52
C GLY A 167 -4.12 -3.92 8.78
N SER A 168 -3.16 -3.35 8.05
CA SER A 168 -2.68 -1.99 8.31
C SER A 168 -3.79 -0.94 8.29
N ALA A 169 -3.62 0.11 9.11
CA ALA A 169 -4.48 1.28 9.07
C ALA A 169 -4.55 1.88 7.65
N GLY A 170 -5.76 2.26 7.23
CA GLY A 170 -6.06 2.72 5.87
C GLY A 170 -6.22 1.60 4.83
N GLY A 171 -6.00 0.34 5.21
CA GLY A 171 -6.19 -0.84 4.36
C GLY A 171 -7.65 -1.24 4.18
N THR A 172 -7.87 -2.26 3.34
CA THR A 172 -9.20 -2.76 2.98
C THR A 172 -9.98 -3.29 4.17
N ASP A 173 -9.30 -3.90 5.14
CA ASP A 173 -9.88 -4.44 6.37
C ASP A 173 -10.53 -3.33 7.22
N GLN A 174 -9.83 -2.20 7.42
CA GLN A 174 -10.38 -1.03 8.12
C GLN A 174 -11.51 -0.38 7.31
N ILE A 175 -11.33 -0.29 5.99
CA ILE A 175 -12.36 0.23 5.09
C ILE A 175 -13.63 -0.61 5.20
N LEU A 176 -13.54 -1.94 5.24
CA LEU A 176 -14.69 -2.82 5.39
C LEU A 176 -15.40 -2.58 6.73
N ALA A 177 -14.66 -2.53 7.85
CA ALA A 177 -15.25 -2.26 9.15
C ALA A 177 -16.01 -0.92 9.18
N GLY A 178 -15.44 0.12 8.55
CA GLY A 178 -16.09 1.41 8.39
C GLY A 178 -17.30 1.39 7.46
N LEU A 179 -17.26 0.63 6.36
CA LEU A 179 -18.40 0.44 5.46
C LEU A 179 -19.56 -0.30 6.15
N VAL A 180 -19.26 -1.32 6.95
CA VAL A 180 -20.25 -2.03 7.76
C VAL A 180 -20.89 -1.08 8.77
N ALA A 181 -20.09 -0.23 9.43
CA ALA A 181 -20.60 0.80 10.34
C ALA A 181 -21.57 1.77 9.62
N ASP A 182 -21.16 2.36 8.49
CA ASP A 182 -21.98 3.27 7.68
C ASP A 182 -23.30 2.61 7.26
N ALA A 183 -23.23 1.36 6.76
CA ALA A 183 -24.39 0.62 6.27
C ALA A 183 -25.42 0.31 7.37
N ILE A 184 -25.02 0.25 8.63
CA ILE A 184 -25.92 0.01 9.77
C ILE A 184 -26.27 1.28 10.56
N GLY A 185 -25.86 2.46 10.08
CA GLY A 185 -26.12 3.75 10.72
C GLY A 185 -25.20 4.07 11.90
N VAL A 186 -24.09 3.35 12.06
CA VAL A 186 -23.04 3.66 13.04
C VAL A 186 -22.03 4.61 12.42
N ASP A 187 -21.67 5.66 13.14
CA ASP A 187 -20.60 6.57 12.72
C ASP A 187 -19.27 5.79 12.56
N PRO A 188 -18.70 5.72 11.34
CA PRO A 188 -17.49 4.95 11.11
C PRO A 188 -16.26 5.44 11.91
N ARG A 189 -16.28 6.67 12.43
CA ARG A 189 -15.21 7.21 13.29
C ARG A 189 -15.19 6.56 14.68
N ARG A 190 -16.29 5.93 15.08
CA ARG A 190 -16.43 5.23 16.37
C ARG A 190 -16.01 3.76 16.28
N VAL A 191 -15.62 3.28 15.09
CA VAL A 191 -15.08 1.94 14.94
C VAL A 191 -13.78 1.85 15.74
N ASN A 192 -13.78 1.00 16.77
CA ASN A 192 -12.57 0.64 17.50
C ASN A 192 -11.74 -0.35 16.67
N TYR A 193 -10.95 0.18 15.74
CA TYR A 193 -10.10 -0.61 14.85
C TYR A 193 -8.67 -0.72 15.39
N ILE A 194 -8.17 -1.94 15.49
CA ILE A 194 -6.81 -2.28 15.91
C ILE A 194 -6.05 -2.80 14.69
N ALA A 195 -5.09 -2.00 14.22
CA ALA A 195 -4.28 -2.31 13.06
C ALA A 195 -3.10 -3.21 13.42
N PHE A 196 -2.86 -4.23 12.61
CA PHE A 196 -1.70 -5.11 12.70
C PHE A 196 -0.84 -5.01 11.44
N SER A 197 0.39 -5.52 11.53
CA SER A 197 1.38 -5.46 10.45
C SER A 197 1.05 -6.41 9.28
N GLY A 198 0.17 -7.41 9.52
CA GLY A 198 -0.31 -8.38 8.52
C GLY A 198 -1.20 -9.47 9.15
N GLY A 199 -1.74 -10.39 8.34
CA GLY A 199 -2.75 -11.36 8.79
C GLY A 199 -2.28 -12.38 9.83
N GLY A 200 -0.98 -12.69 9.90
CA GLY A 200 -0.45 -13.59 10.93
C GLY A 200 -0.52 -13.00 12.35
N GLU A 201 -0.19 -11.72 12.48
CA GLU A 201 -0.30 -10.98 13.74
C GLU A 201 -1.76 -10.77 14.12
N SER A 202 -2.60 -10.35 13.17
CA SER A 202 -4.03 -10.16 13.42
C SER A 202 -4.72 -11.48 13.79
N MET A 203 -4.44 -12.58 13.10
CA MET A 203 -4.98 -13.91 13.43
C MET A 203 -4.59 -14.36 14.84
N SER A 204 -3.34 -14.12 15.25
CA SER A 204 -2.89 -14.46 16.61
C SER A 204 -3.66 -13.65 17.67
N ALA A 205 -3.88 -12.36 17.42
CA ALA A 205 -4.67 -11.50 18.29
C ALA A 205 -6.15 -11.91 18.35
N ILE A 206 -6.72 -12.33 17.22
CA ILE A 206 -8.10 -12.86 17.13
C ILE A 206 -8.21 -14.14 17.95
N LEU A 207 -7.37 -15.14 17.69
CA LEU A 207 -7.40 -16.43 18.40
C LEU A 207 -7.14 -16.27 19.91
N GLY A 208 -6.28 -15.33 20.29
CA GLY A 208 -6.01 -14.97 21.69
C GLY A 208 -7.12 -14.15 22.37
N GLY A 209 -8.17 -13.75 21.64
CA GLY A 209 -9.26 -12.94 22.17
C GLY A 209 -8.88 -11.50 22.53
N GLN A 210 -7.76 -10.99 22.00
CA GLN A 210 -7.34 -9.60 22.20
C GLN A 210 -8.23 -8.62 21.42
N VAL A 211 -8.80 -9.08 20.30
CA VAL A 211 -9.83 -8.40 19.53
C VAL A 211 -11.12 -9.22 19.51
N SER A 212 -12.25 -8.54 19.41
CA SER A 212 -13.58 -9.17 19.44
C SER A 212 -13.97 -9.77 18.08
N VAL A 213 -13.51 -9.12 17.00
CA VAL A 213 -13.83 -9.44 15.60
C VAL A 213 -12.56 -9.35 14.77
N GLY A 214 -12.37 -10.29 13.87
CA GLY A 214 -11.32 -10.28 12.86
C GLY A 214 -11.86 -9.90 11.48
N VAL A 215 -11.11 -9.11 10.73
CA VAL A 215 -11.34 -8.85 9.31
C VAL A 215 -10.03 -9.05 8.55
N ASN A 216 -10.07 -9.82 7.48
CA ASN A 216 -8.94 -9.98 6.57
C ASN A 216 -9.33 -10.63 5.23
N GLY A 217 -8.37 -10.70 4.30
CA GLY A 217 -8.51 -11.44 3.06
C GLY A 217 -8.77 -12.92 3.32
N LEU A 218 -9.69 -13.48 2.55
CA LEU A 218 -10.12 -14.86 2.72
C LEU A 218 -8.96 -15.87 2.70
N ALA A 219 -7.94 -15.65 1.87
CA ALA A 219 -6.82 -16.57 1.75
C ALA A 219 -6.02 -16.68 3.05
N GLU A 220 -5.83 -15.56 3.76
CA GLU A 220 -5.03 -15.49 4.98
C GLU A 220 -5.72 -16.26 6.12
N PHE A 221 -7.06 -16.26 6.16
CA PHE A 221 -7.82 -16.90 7.24
C PHE A 221 -8.33 -18.30 6.90
N ALA A 222 -8.29 -18.71 5.61
CA ALA A 222 -8.79 -20.00 5.16
C ALA A 222 -8.27 -21.22 5.97
N PRO A 223 -6.97 -21.33 6.34
CA PRO A 223 -6.50 -22.45 7.14
C PRO A 223 -7.16 -22.53 8.54
N GLN A 224 -7.41 -21.38 9.17
CA GLN A 224 -8.00 -21.31 10.51
C GLN A 224 -9.51 -21.54 10.49
N ILE A 225 -10.17 -21.13 9.40
CA ILE A 225 -11.57 -21.47 9.13
C ILE A 225 -11.70 -22.99 8.95
N GLN A 226 -10.82 -23.60 8.15
CA GLN A 226 -10.81 -25.06 7.92
C GLN A 226 -10.49 -25.85 9.20
N ALA A 227 -9.62 -25.32 10.06
CA ALA A 227 -9.32 -25.91 11.36
C ALA A 227 -10.46 -25.75 12.39
N GLY A 228 -11.49 -24.95 12.08
CA GLY A 228 -12.58 -24.64 13.01
C GLY A 228 -12.17 -23.74 14.18
N ALA A 229 -11.01 -23.09 14.10
CA ALA A 229 -10.49 -22.21 15.14
C ALA A 229 -11.24 -20.85 15.16
N VAL A 230 -11.75 -20.43 14.00
CA VAL A 230 -12.58 -19.24 13.84
C VAL A 230 -13.89 -19.58 13.13
N ARG A 231 -14.94 -18.82 13.45
CA ARG A 231 -16.25 -18.84 12.79
C ARG A 231 -16.35 -17.67 11.83
N VAL A 232 -16.81 -17.93 10.61
CA VAL A 232 -17.15 -16.90 9.63
C VAL A 232 -18.53 -16.31 9.98
N LEU A 233 -18.61 -14.98 10.06
CA LEU A 233 -19.87 -14.25 10.22
C LEU A 233 -20.37 -13.69 8.89
N GLY A 234 -19.47 -13.34 7.97
CA GLY A 234 -19.87 -12.93 6.63
C GLY A 234 -18.69 -12.63 5.71
N ILE A 235 -18.96 -12.56 4.42
CA ILE A 235 -17.97 -12.23 3.38
C ILE A 235 -18.43 -11.00 2.57
N SER A 236 -17.50 -10.14 2.19
CA SER A 236 -17.77 -8.89 1.46
C SER A 236 -18.05 -9.06 -0.04
N SER A 237 -18.28 -10.29 -0.51
CA SER A 237 -18.58 -10.58 -1.91
C SER A 237 -20.05 -10.31 -2.25
N ALA A 238 -20.31 -9.99 -3.52
CA ALA A 238 -21.67 -9.82 -4.03
C ALA A 238 -22.49 -11.12 -3.96
N GLU A 239 -21.83 -12.25 -4.17
CA GLU A 239 -22.40 -13.60 -4.19
C GLU A 239 -21.53 -14.54 -3.35
N ARG A 240 -22.10 -15.66 -2.89
CA ARG A 240 -21.34 -16.66 -2.13
C ARG A 240 -20.22 -17.25 -2.99
N LEU A 241 -19.04 -17.44 -2.38
CA LEU A 241 -17.90 -18.04 -3.07
C LEU A 241 -17.91 -19.57 -2.98
N PRO A 242 -17.48 -20.27 -4.04
CA PRO A 242 -17.39 -21.72 -4.02
C PRO A 242 -16.34 -22.21 -3.01
N GLY A 243 -16.66 -23.29 -2.30
CA GLY A 243 -15.74 -23.98 -1.40
C GLY A 243 -15.60 -23.38 0.01
N ILE A 244 -16.41 -22.38 0.37
CA ILE A 244 -16.49 -21.84 1.72
C ILE A 244 -17.94 -21.57 2.07
N ASP A 245 -18.39 -22.08 3.21
CA ASP A 245 -19.71 -21.78 3.75
C ASP A 245 -19.69 -20.42 4.47
N ALA A 246 -19.80 -19.35 3.68
CA ALA A 246 -19.82 -17.98 4.15
C ALA A 246 -21.03 -17.25 3.55
N PRO A 247 -22.03 -16.82 4.35
CA PRO A 247 -23.06 -15.92 3.85
C PRO A 247 -22.43 -14.57 3.50
N THR A 248 -22.91 -13.95 2.42
CA THR A 248 -22.49 -12.59 2.06
C THR A 248 -23.05 -11.58 3.06
N LEU A 249 -22.44 -10.39 3.12
CA LEU A 249 -23.01 -9.27 3.89
C LEU A 249 -24.39 -8.85 3.34
N ARG A 250 -24.54 -8.86 2.00
CA ARG A 250 -25.79 -8.50 1.32
C ARG A 250 -26.95 -9.45 1.63
N GLU A 251 -26.72 -10.77 1.64
CA GLU A 251 -27.72 -11.76 2.06
C GLU A 251 -28.20 -11.54 3.50
N GLN A 252 -27.37 -10.90 4.32
CA GLN A 252 -27.64 -10.62 5.73
C GLN A 252 -28.14 -9.19 5.97
N GLY A 253 -28.50 -8.45 4.91
CA GLY A 253 -29.09 -7.11 5.01
C GLY A 253 -28.09 -5.98 5.20
N VAL A 254 -26.79 -6.22 4.98
CA VAL A 254 -25.74 -5.19 4.99
C VAL A 254 -25.27 -4.98 3.55
N ASP A 255 -25.72 -3.88 2.92
CA ASP A 255 -25.35 -3.56 1.53
C ASP A 255 -23.91 -3.04 1.41
N VAL A 256 -22.96 -3.95 1.58
CA VAL A 256 -21.53 -3.70 1.49
C VAL A 256 -20.91 -4.74 0.59
N GLU A 257 -20.18 -4.26 -0.41
CA GLU A 257 -19.30 -5.06 -1.25
C GLU A 257 -17.92 -4.40 -1.26
N LEU A 258 -16.88 -5.21 -1.03
CA LEU A 258 -15.50 -4.75 -1.08
C LEU A 258 -14.60 -5.87 -1.57
N GLU A 259 -13.98 -5.70 -2.73
CA GLU A 259 -12.96 -6.60 -3.25
C GLU A 259 -11.60 -5.90 -3.21
N ASN A 260 -10.65 -6.47 -2.48
CA ASN A 260 -9.26 -6.05 -2.47
C ASN A 260 -8.57 -6.51 -3.75
N TRP A 261 -8.46 -5.61 -4.72
CA TRP A 261 -7.78 -5.90 -5.96
C TRP A 261 -6.30 -5.52 -5.92
N ARG A 262 -5.53 -6.27 -6.72
CA ARG A 262 -4.08 -6.10 -6.86
C ARG A 262 -3.73 -5.89 -8.31
N SER A 263 -2.73 -5.06 -8.55
CA SER A 263 -2.28 -4.69 -9.88
C SER A 263 -0.76 -4.70 -9.98
N VAL A 264 -0.28 -4.54 -11.20
CA VAL A 264 1.10 -4.24 -11.50
C VAL A 264 1.18 -2.92 -12.27
N VAL A 265 2.15 -2.09 -11.89
CA VAL A 265 2.45 -0.81 -12.53
C VAL A 265 3.93 -0.78 -12.92
N ALA A 266 4.25 -0.01 -13.96
CA ALA A 266 5.62 0.26 -14.37
C ALA A 266 5.99 1.71 -14.03
N PRO A 267 7.28 2.07 -14.01
CA PRO A 267 7.70 3.42 -13.67
C PRO A 267 7.16 4.48 -14.63
N PRO A 268 7.10 5.75 -14.23
CA PRO A 268 6.80 6.83 -15.17
C PRO A 268 7.90 6.96 -16.22
N GLY A 269 7.53 7.42 -17.41
CA GLY A 269 8.48 7.77 -18.47
C GLY A 269 9.15 6.59 -19.18
N ILE A 270 8.68 5.36 -18.98
CA ILE A 270 9.15 4.23 -19.79
C ILE A 270 8.80 4.41 -21.27
N ARG A 271 9.60 3.83 -22.16
CA ARG A 271 9.34 3.89 -23.60
C ARG A 271 8.11 3.05 -23.95
N ALA A 272 7.39 3.43 -25.01
CA ALA A 272 6.25 2.65 -25.51
C ALA A 272 6.58 1.17 -25.78
N ALA A 273 7.79 0.90 -26.30
CA ALA A 273 8.27 -0.46 -26.53
C ALA A 273 8.45 -1.25 -25.22
N ASP A 274 8.92 -0.62 -24.14
CA ASP A 274 9.03 -1.27 -22.82
C ASP A 274 7.64 -1.51 -22.22
N ARG A 275 6.73 -0.54 -22.33
CA ARG A 275 5.33 -0.71 -21.90
C ARG A 275 4.68 -1.90 -22.60
N GLN A 276 4.84 -2.00 -23.92
CA GLN A 276 4.31 -3.11 -24.71
C GLN A 276 4.95 -4.45 -24.32
N ARG A 277 6.27 -4.48 -24.12
CA ARG A 277 7.01 -5.68 -23.72
C ARG A 277 6.56 -6.18 -22.35
N ILE A 278 6.47 -5.28 -21.35
CA ILE A 278 5.98 -5.61 -20.01
C ILE A 278 4.52 -6.07 -20.07
N GLY A 279 3.65 -5.31 -20.75
CA GLY A 279 2.23 -5.65 -20.87
C GLY A 279 2.00 -7.02 -21.52
N SER A 280 2.74 -7.33 -22.59
CA SER A 280 2.64 -8.63 -23.27
C SER A 280 3.12 -9.79 -22.37
N MET A 281 4.21 -9.59 -21.63
CA MET A 281 4.72 -10.56 -20.66
C MET A 281 3.69 -10.81 -19.53
N ILE A 282 3.14 -9.75 -18.94
CA ILE A 282 2.15 -9.85 -17.86
C ILE A 282 0.86 -10.51 -18.36
N ARG A 283 0.41 -10.20 -19.58
CA ARG A 283 -0.73 -10.86 -20.22
C ARG A 283 -0.50 -12.34 -20.40
N ALA A 284 0.65 -12.72 -20.95
CA ALA A 284 1.01 -14.13 -21.15
C ALA A 284 1.12 -14.88 -19.81
N MET A 285 1.65 -14.24 -18.77
CA MET A 285 1.68 -14.79 -17.41
C MET A 285 0.26 -15.05 -16.90
N ALA A 286 -0.62 -14.04 -16.98
CA ALA A 286 -1.99 -14.15 -16.48
C ALA A 286 -2.81 -15.24 -17.20
N GLN A 287 -2.52 -15.49 -18.48
CA GLN A 287 -3.17 -16.54 -19.27
C GLN A 287 -2.58 -17.93 -19.05
N SER A 288 -1.45 -18.05 -18.34
CA SER A 288 -0.74 -19.31 -18.17
C SER A 288 -1.45 -20.27 -17.20
N PRO A 289 -1.26 -21.59 -17.35
CA PRO A 289 -1.70 -22.57 -16.36
C PRO A 289 -1.08 -22.32 -14.97
N ALA A 290 0.21 -21.94 -14.92
CA ALA A 290 0.92 -21.65 -13.67
C ALA A 290 0.24 -20.53 -12.86
N TRP A 291 -0.22 -19.47 -13.54
CA TRP A 291 -0.97 -18.40 -12.87
C TRP A 291 -2.36 -18.87 -12.41
N ARG A 292 -3.10 -19.60 -13.24
CA ARG A 292 -4.42 -20.15 -12.86
C ARG A 292 -4.35 -21.10 -11.67
N GLU A 293 -3.32 -21.93 -11.60
CA GLU A 293 -3.06 -22.79 -10.44
C GLU A 293 -2.74 -21.97 -9.19
N ALA A 294 -1.96 -20.90 -9.34
CA ALA A 294 -1.67 -19.99 -8.24
C ALA A 294 -2.95 -19.28 -7.75
N LEU A 295 -3.78 -18.73 -8.65
CA LEU A 295 -5.07 -18.13 -8.28
C LEU A 295 -5.92 -19.10 -7.45
N THR A 296 -5.98 -20.37 -7.86
CA THR A 296 -6.72 -21.41 -7.12
C THR A 296 -6.10 -21.66 -5.74
N ARG A 297 -4.77 -21.85 -5.67
CA ARG A 297 -4.04 -22.12 -4.43
C ARG A 297 -4.20 -21.01 -3.40
N TYR A 298 -4.12 -19.76 -3.85
CA TYR A 298 -4.23 -18.57 -3.02
C TYR A 298 -5.67 -18.06 -2.91
N ARG A 299 -6.66 -18.75 -3.49
CA ARG A 299 -8.08 -18.35 -3.49
C ARG A 299 -8.31 -16.92 -4.00
N TRP A 300 -7.49 -16.49 -4.94
CA TRP A 300 -7.62 -15.21 -5.60
C TRP A 300 -8.59 -15.31 -6.77
N ASN A 301 -9.44 -14.30 -6.90
CA ASN A 301 -10.32 -14.15 -8.05
C ASN A 301 -9.50 -13.70 -9.25
N ASP A 302 -9.71 -14.34 -10.40
CA ASP A 302 -9.18 -13.85 -11.66
C ASP A 302 -9.87 -12.53 -11.99
N ARG A 303 -9.08 -11.46 -11.98
CA ARG A 303 -9.51 -10.10 -12.23
C ARG A 303 -8.62 -9.43 -13.28
N TYR A 304 -8.01 -10.25 -14.14
CA TYR A 304 -7.14 -9.75 -15.18
C TYR A 304 -7.85 -8.70 -16.03
N LEU A 305 -7.27 -7.49 -16.05
CA LEU A 305 -7.74 -6.36 -16.84
C LEU A 305 -6.53 -5.50 -17.17
N ASP A 306 -6.29 -5.22 -18.44
CA ASP A 306 -5.16 -4.41 -18.89
C ASP A 306 -5.61 -3.31 -19.85
N GLY A 307 -4.65 -2.53 -20.36
CA GLY A 307 -4.92 -1.50 -21.36
C GLY A 307 -5.79 -0.34 -20.86
N PRO A 308 -6.49 0.37 -21.77
CA PRO A 308 -7.33 1.51 -21.44
C PRO A 308 -8.50 1.19 -20.50
N GLU A 309 -8.95 -0.06 -20.46
CA GLU A 309 -9.96 -0.54 -19.52
C GLU A 309 -9.44 -0.50 -18.09
N PHE A 310 -8.17 -0.86 -17.87
CA PHE A 310 -7.57 -0.80 -16.54
C PHE A 310 -7.36 0.63 -16.07
N GLU A 311 -6.97 1.55 -16.96
CA GLU A 311 -6.86 2.98 -16.63
C GLU A 311 -8.20 3.54 -16.16
N ARG A 312 -9.28 3.29 -16.91
CA ARG A 312 -10.65 3.68 -16.51
C ARG A 312 -11.10 3.02 -15.20
N PHE A 313 -10.73 1.76 -14.99
CA PHE A 313 -11.01 1.08 -13.73
C PHE A 313 -10.34 1.82 -12.56
N VAL A 314 -9.06 2.16 -12.65
CA VAL A 314 -8.34 2.90 -11.60
C VAL A 314 -9.01 4.24 -11.29
N GLU A 315 -9.43 5.01 -12.31
CA GLU A 315 -10.17 6.27 -12.11
C GLU A 315 -11.49 6.05 -11.35
N SER A 316 -12.25 5.01 -11.71
CA SER A 316 -13.50 4.67 -11.04
C SER A 316 -13.29 4.22 -9.59
N GLU A 317 -12.23 3.46 -9.33
CA GLU A 317 -11.84 3.01 -8.00
C GLU A 317 -11.39 4.18 -7.14
N GLU A 318 -10.61 5.11 -7.68
CA GLU A 318 -10.19 6.32 -6.98
C GLU A 318 -11.40 7.15 -6.56
N ALA A 319 -12.37 7.37 -7.45
CA ALA A 319 -13.62 8.05 -7.12
C ALA A 319 -14.41 7.33 -6.02
N ARG A 320 -14.53 6.00 -6.11
CA ARG A 320 -15.21 5.20 -5.08
C ARG A 320 -14.50 5.30 -3.73
N VAL A 321 -13.18 5.09 -3.70
CA VAL A 321 -12.37 5.16 -2.48
C VAL A 321 -12.42 6.55 -1.88
N LEU A 322 -12.35 7.62 -2.69
CA LEU A 322 -12.52 8.99 -2.21
C LEU A 322 -13.87 9.19 -1.53
N ALA A 323 -14.96 8.68 -2.11
CA ALA A 323 -16.29 8.78 -1.52
C ALA A 323 -16.37 8.02 -0.19
N ILE A 324 -15.83 6.79 -0.14
CA ILE A 324 -15.77 5.98 1.08
C ILE A 324 -14.95 6.71 2.14
N MET A 325 -13.71 7.10 1.83
CA MET A 325 -12.81 7.74 2.76
C MET A 325 -13.32 9.10 3.24
N ARG A 326 -14.08 9.83 2.41
CA ARG A 326 -14.80 11.02 2.88
C ARG A 326 -15.82 10.65 3.93
N LYS A 327 -16.70 9.68 3.70
CA LYS A 327 -17.66 9.21 4.71
C LYS A 327 -16.98 8.76 6.00
N LEU A 328 -15.86 8.04 5.89
CA LEU A 328 -15.05 7.62 7.05
C LEU A 328 -14.37 8.79 7.79
N ARG A 329 -14.27 9.97 7.16
CA ARG A 329 -13.56 11.16 7.67
C ARG A 329 -14.43 12.37 7.95
N THR A 330 -15.67 12.41 7.47
CA THR A 330 -16.51 13.60 7.50
C THR A 330 -17.08 13.83 8.89
N ASP A 331 -16.22 14.39 9.75
CA ASP A 331 -16.50 15.38 10.81
C ASP A 331 -15.18 15.92 11.42
N ARG A 332 -14.15 16.14 10.58
CA ARG A 332 -12.95 16.92 10.93
C ARG A 332 -12.47 17.85 9.81
N SER A 333 -13.34 18.19 8.86
CA SER A 333 -13.05 19.26 7.90
C SER A 333 -13.69 20.58 8.34
N GLU A 334 -13.52 20.97 9.60
CA GLU A 334 -13.11 22.35 9.80
C GLU A 334 -11.63 22.37 9.40
N SER A 335 -11.32 23.10 8.33
CA SER A 335 -9.95 23.49 8.07
C SER A 335 -9.43 24.16 9.34
N VAL A 336 -8.63 23.44 10.13
CA VAL A 336 -7.89 24.04 11.23
C VAL A 336 -6.85 24.96 10.60
N THR A 337 -7.28 26.16 10.25
CA THR A 337 -6.39 27.27 9.95
C THR A 337 -5.67 27.60 11.26
N LEU A 338 -4.41 28.06 11.18
CA LEU A 338 -3.61 28.45 12.36
C LEU A 338 -4.37 29.38 13.34
N THR A 339 -5.38 30.10 12.85
CA THR A 339 -6.29 30.98 13.58
C THR A 339 -7.36 30.27 14.41
N SER A 340 -7.79 29.06 14.00
CA SER A 340 -8.87 28.28 14.65
C SER A 340 -8.37 27.36 15.78
N ALA A 341 -7.07 27.07 15.84
CA ALA A 341 -6.43 26.30 16.92
C ALA A 341 -6.07 27.16 18.16
N GLY A 342 -6.64 28.36 18.28
CA GLY A 342 -6.32 29.33 19.32
C GLY A 342 -4.97 30.02 19.12
N PRO A 343 -4.49 30.85 20.07
CA PRO A 343 -3.28 31.65 19.91
C PRO A 343 -1.97 30.84 19.95
N TYR A 344 -2.04 29.59 20.40
CA TYR A 344 -0.86 28.78 20.74
C TYR A 344 0.05 28.44 19.54
N PRO A 345 -0.45 28.04 18.36
CA PRO A 345 0.41 27.74 17.20
C PRO A 345 1.18 28.98 16.72
N LEU A 346 0.57 30.16 16.79
CA LEU A 346 1.21 31.43 16.42
C LEU A 346 2.27 31.86 17.44
N LEU A 347 2.02 31.63 18.74
CA LEU A 347 3.00 31.87 19.81
C LEU A 347 4.21 30.92 19.70
N VAL A 348 3.99 29.67 19.31
CA VAL A 348 5.07 28.67 19.13
C VAL A 348 5.91 29.00 17.89
N LEU A 349 5.28 29.34 16.76
CA LEU A 349 6.00 29.73 15.54
C LEU A 349 6.79 31.04 15.72
N SER A 350 6.24 32.02 16.44
CA SER A 350 6.96 33.25 16.79
C SER A 350 8.11 32.97 17.78
N GLY A 351 7.93 32.06 18.73
CA GLY A 351 9.00 31.57 19.61
C GLY A 351 10.14 30.89 18.85
N LEU A 352 9.83 30.04 17.85
CA LEU A 352 10.81 29.39 16.98
C LEU A 352 11.53 30.39 16.06
N ALA A 353 10.82 31.41 15.55
CA ALA A 353 11.43 32.46 14.72
C ALA A 353 12.36 33.38 15.52
N LEU A 354 11.96 33.81 16.72
CA LEU A 354 12.80 34.57 17.65
C LEU A 354 14.04 33.76 18.09
N SER A 355 13.85 32.47 18.29
CA SER A 355 14.89 31.50 18.61
C SER A 355 15.93 31.36 17.48
N ALA A 356 15.49 31.23 16.23
CA ALA A 356 16.35 31.19 15.07
C ALA A 356 17.12 32.52 14.86
N ALA A 357 16.46 33.65 15.08
CA ALA A 357 17.08 34.97 15.02
C ALA A 357 18.15 35.16 16.11
N ALA A 358 17.89 34.73 17.35
CA ALA A 358 18.84 34.81 18.47
C ALA A 358 20.05 33.90 18.26
N ALA A 359 19.86 32.70 17.72
CA ALA A 359 20.93 31.78 17.36
C ALA A 359 21.82 32.38 16.26
N GLY A 360 21.23 32.91 15.18
CA GLY A 360 21.94 33.62 14.12
C GLY A 360 22.74 34.83 14.61
N PHE A 361 22.17 35.61 15.54
CA PHE A 361 22.84 36.78 16.12
C PHE A 361 24.03 36.39 17.04
N SER A 362 23.93 35.27 17.76
CA SER A 362 25.02 34.78 18.62
C SER A 362 26.21 34.21 17.84
N VAL A 363 25.95 33.61 16.67
CA VAL A 363 26.98 33.14 15.73
C VAL A 363 27.69 34.32 15.06
N TRP A 364 26.94 35.39 14.74
CA TRP A 364 27.50 36.60 14.13
C TRP A 364 28.41 37.42 15.07
N ARG A 365 28.16 37.39 16.38
CA ARG A 365 28.92 38.20 17.37
C ARG A 365 30.13 37.54 18.01
N SER A 366 30.40 36.26 17.74
CA SER A 366 31.50 35.55 18.39
C SER A 366 32.86 35.92 17.76
N PRO A 367 33.79 36.57 18.48
CA PRO A 367 35.12 36.86 17.95
C PRO A 367 35.87 35.54 17.77
N ARG A 368 36.36 35.29 16.54
CA ARG A 368 37.24 34.14 16.26
C ARG A 368 38.54 34.30 17.04
N THR A 369 38.59 33.68 18.22
CA THR A 369 39.82 33.55 19.01
C THR A 369 40.22 32.08 19.02
N LEU A 370 41.30 31.77 18.30
CA LEU A 370 42.00 30.50 18.36
C LEU A 370 42.92 30.52 19.58
N SER A 371 42.67 29.70 20.61
CA SER A 371 43.76 29.01 21.32
C SER A 371 43.29 27.97 22.37
N ARG A 372 44.05 26.85 22.33
CA ARG A 372 44.28 25.79 23.33
C ARG A 372 43.21 24.71 23.60
N GLN A 373 43.50 23.50 23.08
CA GLN A 373 42.95 22.20 23.49
C GLN A 373 43.54 21.75 24.86
N PRO A 374 42.80 20.92 25.63
CA PRO A 374 43.05 19.48 25.58
C PRO A 374 41.78 18.60 25.57
N ALA A 375 41.95 17.36 25.07
CA ALA A 375 40.96 16.37 24.62
C ALA A 375 40.42 16.61 23.20
N ASP A 376 40.52 15.59 22.34
CA ASP A 376 40.04 15.63 20.95
C ASP A 376 38.55 16.04 20.94
N PRO A 377 38.24 17.29 20.53
CA PRO A 377 36.88 17.83 20.63
C PRO A 377 35.89 17.01 19.81
N ARG A 378 36.38 16.25 18.81
CA ARG A 378 35.57 15.32 18.04
C ARG A 378 35.14 14.11 18.86
N ARG A 379 36.02 13.54 19.70
CA ARG A 379 35.67 12.37 20.53
C ARG A 379 34.64 12.70 21.60
N LYS A 380 34.77 13.87 22.24
CA LYS A 380 33.81 14.35 23.25
C LYS A 380 32.45 14.64 22.61
N ALA A 381 32.43 15.29 21.45
CA ALA A 381 31.20 15.56 20.70
C ALA A 381 30.51 14.27 20.26
N VAL A 382 31.27 13.31 19.69
CA VAL A 382 30.75 12.01 19.28
C VAL A 382 30.18 11.22 20.46
N ALA A 383 30.87 11.20 21.61
CA ALA A 383 30.38 10.53 22.80
C ALA A 383 29.08 11.13 23.35
N LEU A 384 28.95 12.46 23.34
CA LEU A 384 27.75 13.17 23.79
C LEU A 384 26.56 12.95 22.83
N ILE A 385 26.81 12.97 21.52
CA ILE A 385 25.77 12.68 20.52
C ILE A 385 25.32 11.22 20.65
N ALA A 386 26.25 10.27 20.78
CA ALA A 386 25.92 8.86 20.97
C ALA A 386 25.11 8.62 22.25
N ALA A 387 25.46 9.31 23.35
CA ALA A 387 24.69 9.25 24.59
C ALA A 387 23.28 9.85 24.42
N GLY A 388 23.15 10.97 23.70
CA GLY A 388 21.86 11.59 23.39
C GLY A 388 20.96 10.68 22.56
N VAL A 389 21.50 10.02 21.52
CA VAL A 389 20.75 9.08 20.67
C VAL A 389 20.34 7.84 21.46
N LEU A 390 21.22 7.28 22.29
CA LEU A 390 20.89 6.12 23.12
C LEU A 390 19.76 6.47 24.12
N LEU A 391 19.83 7.65 24.73
CA LEU A 391 18.83 8.10 25.69
C LEU A 391 17.50 8.42 25.01
N ASP A 392 17.52 8.97 23.80
CA ASP A 392 16.32 9.17 22.96
C ASP A 392 15.60 7.84 22.69
N LEU A 393 16.34 6.82 22.24
CA LEU A 393 15.79 5.48 21.98
C LEU A 393 15.22 4.80 23.23
N LEU A 394 15.83 5.02 24.40
CA LEU A 394 15.34 4.46 25.67
C LEU A 394 14.13 5.24 26.22
N LEU A 395 14.07 6.55 25.99
CA LEU A 395 13.02 7.41 26.51
C LEU A 395 11.81 7.50 25.59
N VAL A 396 11.94 7.27 24.28
CA VAL A 396 10.82 7.46 23.35
C VAL A 396 9.62 6.56 23.66
N GLU A 397 9.87 5.32 24.11
CA GLU A 397 8.81 4.36 24.44
C GLU A 397 8.07 4.67 25.76
N ARG A 398 8.78 5.23 26.77
CA ARG A 398 8.21 5.44 28.12
C ARG A 398 7.97 6.91 28.49
N GLY A 399 8.81 7.80 27.98
CA GLY A 399 8.80 9.24 28.21
C GLY A 399 8.13 10.05 27.10
N GLY A 400 7.93 9.45 25.93
CA GLY A 400 7.33 10.07 24.75
C GLY A 400 8.24 11.05 24.01
N PHE A 401 7.77 11.50 22.85
CA PHE A 401 8.55 12.28 21.88
C PHE A 401 9.18 13.55 22.47
N VAL A 402 8.43 14.31 23.27
CA VAL A 402 8.91 15.60 23.81
C VAL A 402 10.11 15.40 24.72
N LEU A 403 10.06 14.43 25.62
CA LEU A 403 11.14 14.19 26.58
C LEU A 403 12.39 13.63 25.89
N ALA A 404 12.19 12.66 25.00
CA ALA A 404 13.26 12.03 24.23
C ALA A 404 14.00 13.06 23.35
N SER A 405 13.25 13.84 22.56
CA SER A 405 13.80 14.91 21.71
C SER A 405 14.48 16.01 22.50
N THR A 406 13.95 16.37 23.67
CA THR A 406 14.56 17.39 24.55
C THR A 406 15.94 16.96 25.01
N MET A 407 16.08 15.69 25.42
CA MET A 407 17.37 15.14 25.82
C MET A 407 18.35 15.11 24.64
N LEU A 408 17.90 14.63 23.48
CA LEU A 408 18.73 14.58 22.27
C LEU A 408 19.27 15.96 21.86
N PHE A 409 18.40 16.97 21.80
CA PHE A 409 18.81 18.33 21.47
C PHE A 409 19.74 18.93 22.53
N TRP A 410 19.49 18.67 23.81
CA TRP A 410 20.35 19.16 24.88
C TRP A 410 21.78 18.56 24.81
N PHE A 411 21.89 17.24 24.62
CA PHE A 411 23.18 16.56 24.45
C PHE A 411 23.90 17.01 23.17
N THR A 412 23.15 17.27 22.10
CA THR A 412 23.70 17.81 20.85
C THR A 412 24.24 19.23 21.06
N ALA A 413 23.52 20.12 21.76
CA ALA A 413 24.01 21.45 22.10
C ALA A 413 25.30 21.39 22.96
N ARG A 414 25.39 20.42 23.87
CA ARG A 414 26.60 20.18 24.67
C ARG A 414 27.78 19.65 23.86
N ALA A 415 27.54 18.88 22.81
CA ALA A 415 28.58 18.40 21.90
C ALA A 415 29.26 19.54 21.13
N PHE A 416 28.58 20.67 20.93
CA PHE A 416 29.12 21.87 20.27
C PHE A 416 29.52 22.99 21.27
N ASP A 417 29.81 22.60 22.51
CA ASP A 417 30.40 23.45 23.56
C ASP A 417 29.56 24.68 23.96
N ALA A 418 28.23 24.55 23.89
CA ALA A 418 27.33 25.58 24.41
C ALA A 418 27.57 25.82 25.91
N ARG A 419 27.74 27.09 26.28
CA ARG A 419 28.22 27.53 27.61
C ARG A 419 27.11 27.65 28.67
N HIS A 420 25.84 27.43 28.32
CA HIS A 420 24.70 27.76 29.18
C HIS A 420 23.69 26.60 29.30
N PRO A 421 24.01 25.55 30.07
CA PRO A 421 23.28 24.26 30.05
C PRO A 421 21.80 24.38 30.42
N VAL A 422 21.44 25.30 31.32
CA VAL A 422 20.04 25.52 31.73
C VAL A 422 19.24 26.19 30.61
N ARG A 423 19.82 27.21 29.96
CA ARG A 423 19.19 27.90 28.83
C ARG A 423 18.96 26.94 27.66
N ASP A 424 19.95 26.10 27.37
CA ASP A 424 19.89 25.16 26.26
C ASP A 424 18.88 24.04 26.54
N ALA A 425 18.67 23.64 27.80
CA ALA A 425 17.62 22.69 28.20
C ALA A 425 16.21 23.28 28.01
N VAL A 426 15.99 24.52 28.43
CA VAL A 426 14.72 25.24 28.23
C VAL A 426 14.43 25.40 26.74
N PHE A 427 15.45 25.70 25.94
CA PHE A 427 15.34 25.81 24.48
C PHE A 427 14.97 24.48 23.81
N ALA A 428 15.68 23.41 24.19
CA ALA A 428 15.43 22.06 23.69
C ALA A 428 14.00 21.60 24.02
N LEU A 429 13.52 21.92 25.23
CA LEU A 429 12.17 21.61 25.66
C LEU A 429 11.12 22.38 24.84
N GLY A 430 11.31 23.70 24.68
CA GLY A 430 10.41 24.53 23.89
C GLY A 430 10.33 24.10 22.42
N THR A 431 11.47 23.78 21.81
CA THR A 431 11.54 23.29 20.43
C THR A 431 10.88 21.93 20.28
N SER A 432 11.12 21.01 21.21
CA SER A 432 10.54 19.67 21.19
C SER A 432 9.02 19.68 21.42
N ALA A 433 8.55 20.51 22.36
CA ALA A 433 7.13 20.73 22.60
C ALA A 433 6.45 21.39 21.39
N GLY A 434 7.09 22.39 20.78
CA GLY A 434 6.57 23.04 19.59
C GLY A 434 6.51 22.11 18.37
N ALA A 435 7.53 21.28 18.17
CA ALA A 435 7.54 20.25 17.14
C ALA A 435 6.45 19.21 17.41
N TYR A 436 6.28 18.76 18.66
CA TYR A 436 5.19 17.85 19.01
C TYR A 436 3.81 18.46 18.72
N LEU A 437 3.57 19.71 19.09
CA LEU A 437 2.32 20.39 18.76
C LEU A 437 2.10 20.51 17.25
N LEU A 438 3.11 20.93 16.49
CA LEU A 438 3.01 21.03 15.05
C LEU A 438 2.72 19.66 14.41
N PHE A 439 3.50 18.63 14.74
CA PHE A 439 3.39 17.34 14.08
C PHE A 439 2.21 16.51 14.61
N ALA A 440 2.01 16.42 15.93
CA ALA A 440 0.96 15.59 16.52
C ALA A 440 -0.41 16.29 16.56
N ARG A 441 -0.49 17.62 16.74
CA ARG A 441 -1.77 18.34 16.85
C ARG A 441 -2.18 19.04 15.56
N VAL A 442 -1.25 19.66 14.83
CA VAL A 442 -1.57 20.39 13.59
C VAL A 442 -1.53 19.48 12.36
N LEU A 443 -0.53 18.60 12.26
CA LEU A 443 -0.35 17.69 11.13
C LEU A 443 -0.88 16.27 11.40
N GLU A 444 -1.42 16.03 12.60
CA GLU A 444 -2.02 14.76 13.04
C GLU A 444 -1.14 13.51 12.79
N LEU A 445 0.18 13.67 12.82
CA LEU A 445 1.12 12.55 12.73
C LEU A 445 1.16 11.79 14.07
N PRO A 446 1.19 10.45 14.03
CA PRO A 446 1.29 9.65 15.24
C PRO A 446 2.69 9.78 15.83
N LEU A 447 2.85 10.66 16.82
CA LEU A 447 4.07 10.75 17.64
C LEU A 447 3.85 10.03 18.98
N PRO A 448 4.88 9.34 19.51
CA PRO A 448 4.80 8.68 20.82
C PRO A 448 4.37 9.64 21.92
N ALA A 449 3.16 9.44 22.45
CA ALA A 449 2.64 10.19 23.57
C ALA A 449 3.37 9.76 24.85
N GLY A 450 3.65 10.71 25.74
CA GLY A 450 4.35 10.45 26.99
C GLY A 450 3.92 11.39 28.10
N VAL A 451 4.65 11.38 29.22
CA VAL A 451 4.27 12.07 30.47
C VAL A 451 4.01 13.57 30.25
N LEU A 452 4.73 14.21 29.33
CA LEU A 452 4.57 15.63 29.02
C LEU A 452 3.47 15.92 28.00
N SER A 453 2.99 14.93 27.25
CA SER A 453 1.94 15.12 26.23
C SER A 453 0.54 15.35 26.79
N GLY A 454 0.31 15.06 28.08
CA GLY A 454 -0.95 15.40 28.77
C GLY A 454 -1.04 16.87 29.19
N TRP A 455 0.10 17.58 29.18
CA TRP A 455 0.22 18.98 29.60
C TRP A 455 0.32 19.95 28.41
N ILE A 456 0.43 19.42 27.19
CA ILE A 456 0.70 20.13 25.93
C ILE A 456 -0.24 19.60 24.85
#